data_AF-A0A6P5XPR2-F1
#
_entry.id   AF-A0A6P5XPR2-F1
#
_cell.length_a   1.000
_cell.length_b   1.000
_cell.length_c   1.000
_cell.angle_alpha   90.00
_cell.angle_beta   90.00
_cell.angle_gamma   90.00
#
_symmetry.space_group_name_H-M   'P 1'
#
loop_
_entity.id
_entity.type
_entity.pdbx_description
1 polymer ?
#
loop_
_entity_poly.entity_id
_entity_poly.type
_entity_poly.pdbx_seq_one_letter_code
_entity_poly.pdbx_strand_id
1 'polypeptide(L)'
;MGALDVSKVVHRHQAWRLISCIWLHAGVFHILANMLSLVFIGIQLEQEFGFVRIGLLYLIAGFGGSLMSSLFVQTGISVGASGALFGLLGSMLSELITNWTLYANKLAALLTLILIIVINLAMGILPHVDNFAHMGGFLSGFLLGFVFLIRPQFGYVSEKHVPRGYIVASRKPKHKPYQYVLWIISLILLIVGLTVGLVLLLRGVNLNDHCSWCHYMSCVPTSLWSCKSQQVYCESIQYGNQLNLTCISNGKSNIYTLSGENSSLVQRLCSKLCS
;
A
#
# COMPACT_ATOMS: atom_id res chain seq x y z
N MET A 1 12.21 7.30 14.03
CA MET A 1 11.40 6.13 13.65
C MET A 1 11.33 6.00 12.13
N GLY A 2 10.99 4.81 11.61
CA GLY A 2 11.02 4.44 10.18
C GLY A 2 9.76 4.74 9.37
N ALA A 3 8.94 5.70 9.80
CA ALA A 3 7.72 6.06 9.10
C ALA A 3 8.00 6.69 7.73
N LEU A 4 7.03 6.59 6.82
CA LEU A 4 7.13 7.16 5.49
C LEU A 4 6.95 8.68 5.58
N ASP A 5 7.95 9.39 5.07
CA ASP A 5 8.03 10.85 5.05
C ASP A 5 8.79 11.22 3.77
N VAL A 6 8.06 11.80 2.80
CA VAL A 6 8.59 12.03 1.45
C VAL A 6 9.78 12.98 1.47
N SER A 7 9.74 14.02 2.31
CA SER A 7 10.85 14.97 2.45
C SER A 7 12.14 14.27 2.90
N LYS A 8 12.04 13.32 3.84
CA LYS A 8 13.20 12.51 4.27
C LYS A 8 13.67 11.52 3.21
N VAL A 9 12.75 10.93 2.45
CA VAL A 9 13.09 10.00 1.36
C VAL A 9 13.87 10.72 0.27
N VAL A 10 13.36 11.86 -0.21
CA VAL A 10 13.91 12.59 -1.34
C VAL A 10 15.12 13.44 -0.95
N HIS A 11 15.01 14.32 0.05
CA HIS A 11 16.07 15.28 0.38
C HIS A 11 17.13 14.74 1.33
N ARG A 12 16.84 13.69 2.09
CA ARG A 12 17.80 13.05 3.00
C ARG A 12 18.21 11.64 2.56
N HIS A 13 17.82 11.25 1.35
CA HIS A 13 18.13 9.96 0.74
C HIS A 13 17.77 8.74 1.61
N GLN A 14 16.70 8.84 2.42
CA GLN A 14 16.28 7.78 3.33
C GLN A 14 15.29 6.80 2.65
N ALA A 15 15.68 6.26 1.49
CA ALA A 15 14.83 5.38 0.68
C ALA A 15 14.36 4.11 1.41
N TRP A 16 15.12 3.65 2.41
CA TRP A 16 14.74 2.53 3.29
C TRP A 16 13.38 2.75 4.00
N ARG A 17 12.91 4.00 4.10
CA ARG A 17 11.59 4.33 4.67
C ARG A 17 10.41 3.80 3.86
N LEU A 18 10.60 3.60 2.55
CA LEU A 18 9.59 2.98 1.67
C LEU A 18 9.30 1.53 2.05
N ILE A 19 10.22 0.89 2.77
CA ILE A 19 10.06 -0.48 3.24
C ILE A 19 9.74 -0.48 4.74
N SER A 20 10.52 0.24 5.56
CA SER A 20 10.34 0.17 7.01
C SER A 20 8.99 0.64 7.53
N CYS A 21 8.26 1.48 6.77
CA CYS A 21 6.94 1.96 7.18
C CYS A 21 5.88 0.86 7.24
N ILE A 22 6.09 -0.26 6.54
CA ILE A 22 5.17 -1.42 6.49
C ILE A 22 4.99 -2.04 7.89
N TRP A 23 5.99 -1.95 8.76
CA TRP A 23 5.94 -2.52 10.12
C TRP A 23 5.42 -1.54 11.18
N LEU A 24 5.25 -0.27 10.84
CA LEU A 24 4.80 0.75 11.79
C LEU A 24 3.29 0.91 11.73
N HIS A 25 2.68 1.27 12.86
CA HIS A 25 1.24 1.43 12.97
C HIS A 25 0.92 2.70 13.77
N ALA A 26 -0.13 3.41 13.36
CA ALA A 26 -0.52 4.68 13.94
C ALA A 26 -1.23 4.56 15.31
N GLY A 27 -1.70 3.37 15.69
CA GLY A 27 -2.40 3.14 16.95
C GLY A 27 -2.86 1.69 17.15
N VAL A 28 -3.44 1.41 18.32
CA VAL A 28 -3.84 0.06 18.75
C VAL A 28 -4.91 -0.55 17.85
N PHE A 29 -5.96 0.19 17.52
CA PHE A 29 -6.99 -0.31 16.60
C PHE A 29 -6.43 -0.59 15.21
N HIS A 30 -5.50 0.25 14.73
CA HIS A 30 -4.89 0.09 13.42
C HIS A 30 -4.02 -1.17 13.35
N ILE A 31 -3.20 -1.46 14.37
CA ILE A 31 -2.43 -2.71 14.40
C ILE A 31 -3.35 -3.93 14.53
N LEU A 32 -4.38 -3.89 15.38
CA LEU A 32 -5.32 -5.00 15.54
C LEU A 32 -6.02 -5.35 14.23
N ALA A 33 -6.54 -4.34 13.51
CA ALA A 33 -7.20 -4.54 12.22
C ALA A 33 -6.25 -5.16 11.18
N ASN A 34 -5.03 -4.64 11.04
CA ASN A 34 -4.05 -5.18 10.11
C ASN A 34 -3.65 -6.62 10.45
N MET A 35 -3.42 -6.92 11.73
CA MET A 35 -3.02 -8.26 12.15
C MET A 35 -4.15 -9.27 11.97
N LEU A 36 -5.40 -8.88 12.24
CA LEU A 36 -6.57 -9.73 11.99
C LEU A 36 -6.70 -10.06 10.50
N SER A 37 -6.58 -9.04 9.64
CA SER A 37 -6.58 -9.22 8.19
C SER A 37 -5.41 -10.10 7.71
N LEU A 38 -4.21 -9.92 8.28
CA LEU A 38 -3.04 -10.74 7.96
C LEU A 38 -3.24 -12.21 8.37
N VAL A 39 -3.85 -12.46 9.53
CA VAL A 39 -4.14 -13.82 10.00
C VAL A 39 -5.17 -14.50 9.09
N PHE A 40 -6.25 -13.82 8.69
CA PHE A 40 -7.26 -14.45 7.83
C PHE A 40 -6.79 -14.66 6.39
N ILE A 41 -6.18 -13.63 5.78
CA ILE A 41 -5.80 -13.65 4.37
C ILE A 41 -4.41 -14.27 4.18
N GLY A 42 -3.45 -13.84 5.01
CA GLY A 42 -2.05 -14.25 4.91
C GLY A 42 -1.87 -15.74 5.18
N ILE A 43 -2.45 -16.28 6.26
CA ILE A 43 -2.32 -17.72 6.58
C ILE A 43 -2.96 -18.56 5.48
N GLN A 44 -4.13 -18.16 4.96
CA GLN A 44 -4.78 -18.89 3.87
C GLN A 44 -3.90 -18.94 2.62
N LEU A 45 -3.33 -17.81 2.21
CA LEU A 45 -2.43 -17.75 1.06
C LEU A 45 -1.13 -18.50 1.31
N GLU A 46 -0.59 -18.44 2.53
CA GLU A 46 0.65 -19.12 2.92
C GLU A 46 0.50 -20.64 2.90
N GLN A 47 -0.63 -21.17 3.39
CA GLN A 47 -0.94 -22.60 3.33
C GLN A 47 -1.03 -23.12 1.90
N GLU A 48 -1.54 -22.30 0.98
CA GLU A 48 -1.77 -22.66 -0.41
C GLU A 48 -0.52 -22.51 -1.31
N PHE A 49 0.28 -21.47 -1.10
CA PHE A 49 1.38 -21.10 -2.00
C PHE A 49 2.76 -21.09 -1.35
N GLY A 50 2.83 -21.27 -0.03
CA GLY A 50 4.05 -21.27 0.76
C GLY A 50 4.52 -19.88 1.20
N PHE A 51 5.18 -19.84 2.36
CA PHE A 51 5.57 -18.60 3.05
C PHE A 51 6.50 -17.70 2.23
N VAL A 52 7.42 -18.28 1.44
CA VAL A 52 8.38 -17.48 0.65
C VAL A 52 7.67 -16.63 -0.39
N ARG A 53 6.71 -17.21 -1.12
CA ARG A 53 5.98 -16.51 -2.18
C ARG A 53 5.11 -15.41 -1.60
N ILE A 54 4.39 -15.73 -0.54
CA ILE A 54 3.48 -14.77 0.12
C ILE A 54 4.26 -13.67 0.84
N GLY A 55 5.38 -14.00 1.48
CA GLY A 55 6.27 -13.02 2.09
C GLY A 55 6.87 -12.05 1.06
N LEU A 56 7.38 -12.55 -0.08
CA LEU A 56 7.86 -11.68 -1.16
C LEU A 56 6.74 -10.82 -1.76
N LEU A 57 5.56 -11.42 -1.98
CA LEU A 57 4.40 -10.68 -2.50
C LEU A 57 4.01 -9.54 -1.55
N TYR A 58 3.90 -9.84 -0.26
CA TYR A 58 3.59 -8.87 0.79
C TYR A 58 4.60 -7.70 0.79
N LEU A 59 5.90 -8.01 0.76
CA LEU A 59 6.94 -6.98 0.80
C LEU A 59 6.95 -6.10 -0.46
N ILE A 60 6.90 -6.71 -1.65
CA ILE A 60 6.94 -5.96 -2.91
C ILE A 60 5.66 -5.15 -3.11
N ALA A 61 4.48 -5.70 -2.75
CA ALA A 61 3.24 -4.96 -2.80
C ALA A 61 3.21 -3.81 -1.78
N GLY A 62 3.72 -4.02 -0.56
CA GLY A 62 3.90 -2.96 0.42
C GLY A 62 4.78 -1.83 -0.11
N PHE A 63 5.92 -2.16 -0.71
CA PHE A 63 6.78 -1.19 -1.38
C PHE A 63 6.06 -0.43 -2.50
N GLY A 64 5.31 -1.13 -3.36
CA GLY A 64 4.52 -0.50 -4.41
C GLY A 64 3.45 0.47 -3.87
N GLY A 65 2.81 0.11 -2.75
CA GLY A 65 1.91 1.00 -2.02
C GLY A 65 2.63 2.25 -1.49
N SER A 66 3.73 2.08 -0.77
CA SER A 66 4.52 3.21 -0.24
C SER A 66 5.08 4.11 -1.33
N LEU A 67 5.47 3.54 -2.47
CA LEU A 67 5.92 4.28 -3.63
C LEU A 67 4.80 5.14 -4.22
N MET A 68 3.62 4.56 -4.43
CA MET A 68 2.48 5.28 -4.99
C MET A 68 1.97 6.36 -4.02
N SER A 69 1.88 6.05 -2.73
CA SER A 69 1.61 7.04 -1.68
C SER A 69 2.60 8.20 -1.75
N SER A 70 3.91 7.93 -1.83
CA SER A 70 4.93 8.99 -1.86
C SER A 70 4.87 9.89 -3.11
N LEU A 71 4.27 9.41 -4.21
CA LEU A 71 4.12 10.19 -5.43
C LEU A 71 2.89 11.11 -5.39
N PHE A 72 1.84 10.76 -4.67
CA PHE A 72 0.58 11.52 -4.61
C PHE A 72 0.38 12.26 -3.28
N VAL A 73 0.98 11.79 -2.19
CA VAL A 73 0.82 12.35 -0.83
C VAL A 73 2.18 12.88 -0.37
N GLN A 74 2.42 14.17 -0.61
CA GLN A 74 3.67 14.85 -0.22
C GLN A 74 3.68 15.28 1.25
N THR A 75 2.50 15.42 1.85
CA THR A 75 2.31 15.99 3.17
C THR A 75 1.64 14.97 4.09
N GLY A 76 2.25 14.73 5.25
CA GLY A 76 1.77 13.75 6.21
C GLY A 76 2.73 12.58 6.39
N ILE A 77 2.46 11.79 7.43
CA ILE A 77 3.23 10.60 7.76
C ILE A 77 2.36 9.39 7.45
N SER A 78 2.84 8.50 6.59
CA SER A 78 2.16 7.25 6.27
C SER A 78 2.86 6.08 6.96
N VAL A 79 2.08 5.21 7.57
CA VAL A 79 2.54 3.99 8.27
C VAL A 79 1.49 2.91 8.10
N GLY A 80 1.91 1.66 8.01
CA GLY A 80 0.99 0.53 8.09
C GLY A 80 1.29 -0.57 7.10
N ALA A 81 0.93 -1.78 7.52
CA ALA A 81 0.88 -2.98 6.71
C ALA A 81 -0.21 -2.96 5.63
N SER A 82 -1.15 -2.01 5.70
CA SER A 82 -2.39 -2.03 4.93
C SER A 82 -2.18 -2.04 3.41
N GLY A 83 -1.20 -1.29 2.89
CA GLY A 83 -0.83 -1.37 1.46
C GLY A 83 -0.45 -2.79 1.02
N ALA A 84 0.35 -3.49 1.84
CA ALA A 84 0.73 -4.87 1.56
C ALA A 84 -0.47 -5.84 1.66
N LEU A 85 -1.39 -5.62 2.60
CA LEU A 85 -2.62 -6.40 2.74
C LEU A 85 -3.56 -6.23 1.54
N PHE A 86 -3.69 -5.00 1.04
CA PHE A 86 -4.38 -4.75 -0.22
C PHE A 86 -3.70 -5.45 -1.40
N GLY A 87 -2.36 -5.56 -1.36
CA GLY A 87 -1.61 -6.40 -2.28
C GLY A 87 -2.00 -7.87 -2.23
N LEU A 88 -2.19 -8.44 -1.05
CA LEU A 88 -2.70 -9.80 -0.91
C LEU A 88 -4.10 -9.95 -1.53
N LEU A 89 -5.01 -8.99 -1.30
CA LEU A 89 -6.34 -8.97 -1.93
C LEU A 89 -6.25 -8.87 -3.46
N GLY A 90 -5.36 -8.02 -3.99
CA GLY A 90 -5.12 -7.92 -5.43
C GLY A 90 -4.60 -9.24 -6.01
N SER A 91 -3.70 -9.91 -5.31
CA SER A 91 -3.17 -11.20 -5.73
C SER A 91 -4.25 -12.28 -5.77
N MET A 92 -5.16 -12.32 -4.79
CA MET A 92 -6.33 -13.21 -4.80
C MET A 92 -7.22 -12.98 -6.02
N LEU A 93 -7.38 -11.72 -6.45
CA LEU A 93 -8.18 -11.42 -7.65
C LEU A 93 -7.52 -11.98 -8.92
N SER A 94 -6.21 -11.79 -9.08
CA SER A 94 -5.47 -12.34 -10.22
C SER A 94 -5.43 -13.87 -10.24
N GLU A 95 -5.38 -14.49 -9.05
CA GLU A 95 -5.44 -15.94 -8.85
C GLU A 95 -6.79 -16.47 -9.30
N LEU A 96 -7.89 -15.84 -8.85
CA LEU A 96 -9.25 -16.19 -9.23
C LEU A 96 -9.47 -16.06 -10.75
N ILE A 97 -8.93 -15.01 -11.38
CA ILE A 97 -8.99 -14.82 -12.85
C ILE A 97 -8.22 -15.93 -13.57
N THR A 98 -7.01 -16.23 -13.10
CA THR A 98 -6.13 -17.23 -13.75
C THR A 98 -6.68 -18.65 -13.63
N ASN A 99 -7.34 -18.94 -12.51
CA ASN A 99 -7.85 -20.25 -12.12
C ASN A 99 -9.39 -20.32 -12.13
N TRP A 100 -10.03 -19.48 -12.95
CA TRP A 100 -11.50 -19.33 -13.03
C TRP A 100 -12.26 -20.66 -13.13
N THR A 101 -11.69 -21.68 -13.75
CA THR A 101 -12.33 -22.99 -13.94
C THR A 101 -12.38 -23.86 -12.68
N LEU A 102 -11.55 -23.59 -11.67
CA LEU A 102 -11.46 -24.41 -10.45
C LEU A 102 -12.55 -24.06 -9.41
N TYR A 103 -13.08 -22.84 -9.44
CA TYR A 103 -14.07 -22.39 -8.48
C TYR A 103 -15.48 -22.87 -8.87
N ALA A 104 -16.20 -23.49 -7.93
CA ALA A 104 -17.58 -23.93 -8.15
C ALA A 104 -18.55 -22.72 -8.30
N ASN A 105 -18.46 -21.76 -7.37
CA ASN A 105 -19.29 -20.55 -7.35
C ASN A 105 -18.48 -19.29 -7.68
N LYS A 106 -18.00 -19.23 -8.92
CA LYS A 106 -17.05 -18.23 -9.43
C LYS A 106 -17.56 -16.80 -9.28
N LEU A 107 -18.82 -16.57 -9.66
CA LEU A 107 -19.43 -15.24 -9.63
C LEU A 107 -19.59 -14.75 -8.19
N ALA A 108 -20.01 -15.63 -7.27
CA ALA A 108 -20.12 -15.28 -5.86
C ALA A 108 -18.76 -14.91 -5.26
N ALA A 109 -17.72 -15.73 -5.50
CA ALA A 109 -16.36 -15.44 -5.03
C ALA A 109 -15.83 -14.11 -5.58
N LEU A 110 -16.01 -13.85 -6.87
CA LEU A 110 -15.61 -12.60 -7.51
C LEU A 110 -16.35 -11.39 -6.92
N LEU A 111 -17.69 -11.47 -6.79
CA LEU A 111 -18.50 -10.38 -6.26
C LEU A 111 -18.17 -10.10 -4.79
N THR A 112 -17.98 -11.13 -3.97
CA THR A 112 -17.57 -10.96 -2.58
C THR A 112 -16.19 -10.29 -2.49
N LEU A 113 -15.23 -10.71 -3.30
CA LEU A 113 -13.90 -10.12 -3.31
C LEU A 113 -13.93 -8.66 -3.76
N ILE A 114 -14.65 -8.34 -4.84
CA ILE A 114 -14.83 -6.97 -5.33
C ILE A 114 -15.51 -6.12 -4.26
N LEU A 115 -16.56 -6.63 -3.60
CA LEU A 115 -17.27 -5.91 -2.55
C LEU A 115 -16.33 -5.58 -1.39
N ILE A 116 -15.50 -6.53 -0.95
CA ILE A 116 -14.50 -6.30 0.10
C ILE A 116 -13.51 -5.21 -0.34
N ILE A 117 -12.99 -5.27 -1.57
CA ILE A 117 -12.05 -4.27 -2.10
C ILE A 117 -12.69 -2.87 -2.11
N VAL A 118 -13.92 -2.76 -2.63
CA VAL A 118 -14.63 -1.48 -2.73
C VAL A 118 -14.93 -0.91 -1.34
N ILE A 119 -15.41 -1.72 -0.40
CA ILE A 119 -15.66 -1.27 0.98
C ILE A 119 -14.37 -0.77 1.63
N ASN A 120 -13.26 -1.49 1.49
CA ASN A 120 -12.00 -1.07 2.10
C ASN A 120 -11.44 0.21 1.46
N LEU A 121 -11.54 0.39 0.14
CA LEU A 121 -11.16 1.65 -0.52
C LEU A 121 -12.09 2.81 -0.13
N ALA A 122 -13.38 2.54 0.03
CA ALA A 122 -14.34 3.55 0.49
C ALA A 122 -14.03 4.00 1.94
N MET A 123 -13.61 3.09 2.81
CA MET A 123 -13.13 3.44 4.15
C MET A 123 -11.88 4.32 4.11
N GLY A 124 -11.07 4.24 3.06
CA GLY A 124 -9.88 5.10 2.95
C GLY A 124 -10.16 6.55 2.52
N ILE A 125 -11.43 6.90 2.32
CA ILE A 125 -11.88 8.30 2.18
C ILE A 125 -11.88 9.00 3.57
N LEU A 126 -11.80 8.23 4.65
CA LEU A 126 -11.69 8.76 6.00
C LEU A 126 -10.35 9.47 6.21
N PRO A 127 -10.32 10.55 7.01
CA PRO A 127 -9.08 11.27 7.29
C PRO A 127 -8.05 10.35 7.94
N HIS A 128 -6.78 10.55 7.60
CA HIS A 128 -5.62 9.76 8.04
C HIS A 128 -5.48 8.37 7.44
N VAL A 129 -6.35 7.98 6.49
CA VAL A 129 -6.17 6.74 5.72
C VAL A 129 -5.53 7.06 4.38
N ASP A 130 -4.50 6.30 4.02
CA ASP A 130 -3.73 6.49 2.80
C ASP A 130 -4.25 5.59 1.68
N ASN A 131 -5.23 6.10 0.94
CA ASN A 131 -5.85 5.35 -0.15
C ASN A 131 -4.91 5.15 -1.35
N PHE A 132 -3.93 6.03 -1.56
CA PHE A 132 -2.91 5.82 -2.59
C PHE A 132 -1.98 4.66 -2.24
N ALA A 133 -1.66 4.47 -0.95
CA ALA A 133 -0.95 3.27 -0.51
C ALA A 133 -1.76 2.00 -0.77
N HIS A 134 -3.07 2.01 -0.51
CA HIS A 134 -3.96 0.87 -0.75
C HIS A 134 -4.07 0.53 -2.23
N MET A 135 -4.29 1.53 -3.08
CA MET A 135 -4.38 1.34 -4.53
C MET A 135 -3.05 0.86 -5.13
N GLY A 136 -1.92 1.43 -4.71
CA GLY A 136 -0.60 1.05 -5.21
C GLY A 136 -0.21 -0.36 -4.79
N GLY A 137 -0.55 -0.72 -3.54
CA GLY A 137 -0.40 -2.06 -3.02
C GLY A 137 -1.26 -3.07 -3.77
N PHE A 138 -2.55 -2.76 -3.96
CA PHE A 138 -3.49 -3.59 -4.71
C PHE A 138 -3.02 -3.84 -6.14
N LEU A 139 -2.65 -2.79 -6.88
CA LEU A 139 -2.18 -2.91 -8.26
C LEU A 139 -0.90 -3.74 -8.36
N SER A 140 0.05 -3.50 -7.47
CA SER A 140 1.30 -4.28 -7.41
C SER A 140 1.01 -5.73 -7.08
N GLY A 141 0.17 -6.00 -6.08
CA GLY A 141 -0.23 -7.35 -5.67
C GLY A 141 -1.01 -8.11 -6.75
N PHE A 142 -1.87 -7.42 -7.50
CA PHE A 142 -2.60 -7.98 -8.64
C PHE A 142 -1.65 -8.45 -9.75
N LEU A 143 -0.66 -7.63 -10.11
CA LEU A 143 0.38 -8.03 -11.07
C LEU A 143 1.26 -9.16 -10.51
N LEU A 144 1.64 -9.08 -9.23
CA LEU A 144 2.44 -10.13 -8.57
C LEU A 144 1.71 -11.46 -8.46
N GLY A 145 0.38 -11.48 -8.36
CA GLY A 145 -0.35 -12.73 -8.31
C GLY A 145 -0.31 -13.49 -9.65
N PHE A 146 -0.29 -12.79 -10.79
CA PHE A 146 0.05 -13.42 -12.09
C PHE A 146 1.50 -13.89 -12.16
N VAL A 147 2.39 -13.42 -11.29
CA VAL A 147 3.81 -13.85 -11.25
C VAL A 147 4.01 -15.04 -10.30
N PHE A 148 3.48 -14.97 -9.08
CA PHE A 148 3.77 -15.90 -8.00
C PHE A 148 2.68 -16.96 -7.74
N LEU A 149 1.42 -16.70 -8.13
CA LEU A 149 0.27 -17.55 -7.80
C LEU A 149 -0.21 -18.40 -9.00
N ILE A 150 0.66 -18.62 -10.00
CA ILE A 150 0.33 -19.49 -11.13
C ILE A 150 0.23 -20.95 -10.67
N ARG A 151 -0.93 -21.57 -10.89
CA ARG A 151 -1.13 -23.02 -10.74
C ARG A 151 -1.02 -23.76 -12.06
N PRO A 152 -0.36 -24.92 -12.11
CA PRO A 152 -0.46 -25.81 -13.26
C PRO A 152 -1.86 -26.42 -13.35
N GLN A 153 -2.42 -26.50 -14.55
CA GLN A 153 -3.74 -27.08 -14.78
C GLN A 153 -3.60 -28.57 -15.06
N PHE A 154 -4.25 -29.43 -14.25
CA PHE A 154 -4.31 -30.87 -14.50
C PHE A 154 -5.38 -31.16 -15.56
N GLY A 155 -5.00 -31.80 -16.66
CA GLY A 155 -5.97 -32.19 -17.68
C GLY A 155 -6.85 -33.34 -17.17
N TYR A 156 -8.13 -33.06 -16.90
CA TYR A 156 -9.14 -34.05 -16.48
C TYR A 156 -9.21 -35.22 -17.47
N VAL A 157 -9.06 -36.45 -16.98
CA VAL A 157 -9.39 -37.68 -17.72
C VAL A 157 -10.60 -38.28 -17.04
N SER A 158 -11.69 -38.46 -17.79
CA SER A 158 -12.84 -39.22 -17.30
C SER A 158 -12.39 -40.66 -17.03
N GLU A 159 -12.34 -41.03 -15.74
CA GLU A 159 -11.99 -42.37 -15.26
C GLU A 159 -12.85 -43.47 -15.90
N LYS A 160 -14.04 -43.08 -16.40
CA LYS A 160 -15.00 -43.93 -17.10
C LYS A 160 -14.49 -44.51 -18.44
N HIS A 161 -13.41 -43.97 -19.01
CA HIS A 161 -12.85 -44.39 -20.30
C HIS A 161 -11.44 -45.02 -20.18
N VAL A 162 -10.97 -45.32 -18.97
CA VAL A 162 -9.63 -45.89 -18.76
C VAL A 162 -9.72 -47.44 -18.78
N PRO A 163 -9.04 -48.13 -19.71
CA PRO A 163 -9.01 -49.60 -19.73
C PRO A 163 -8.37 -50.18 -18.46
N ARG A 164 -8.87 -51.32 -17.96
CA ARG A 164 -8.27 -52.02 -16.80
C ARG A 164 -6.81 -52.38 -17.13
N GLY A 165 -5.87 -51.83 -16.35
CA GLY A 165 -4.43 -52.05 -16.51
C GLY A 165 -3.63 -50.85 -17.05
N TYR A 166 -4.27 -49.71 -17.34
CA TYR A 166 -3.56 -48.51 -17.77
C TYR A 166 -2.88 -47.81 -16.57
N ILE A 167 -1.54 -47.84 -16.54
CA ILE A 167 -0.76 -46.97 -15.63
C ILE A 167 -0.94 -45.54 -16.13
N VAL A 168 -1.60 -44.68 -15.35
CA VAL A 168 -1.67 -43.26 -15.66
C VAL A 168 -0.25 -42.71 -15.60
N ALA A 169 0.40 -42.59 -16.77
CA ALA A 169 1.66 -41.87 -16.88
C ALA A 169 1.43 -40.49 -16.28
N SER A 170 2.13 -40.17 -15.18
CA SER A 170 2.02 -38.90 -14.46
C SER A 170 2.01 -37.76 -15.47
N ARG A 171 0.82 -37.18 -15.71
CA ARG A 171 0.68 -36.09 -16.68
C ARG A 171 1.47 -34.92 -16.11
N LYS A 172 2.58 -34.58 -16.79
CA LYS A 172 3.39 -33.44 -16.39
C LYS A 172 2.50 -32.21 -16.25
N PRO A 173 2.53 -31.52 -15.11
CA PRO A 173 1.80 -30.26 -14.94
C PRO A 173 2.22 -29.31 -16.04
N LYS A 174 1.26 -28.85 -16.86
CA LYS A 174 1.54 -27.93 -17.98
C LYS A 174 0.74 -26.66 -17.82
N HIS A 175 1.44 -25.53 -17.78
CA HIS A 175 0.80 -24.22 -17.81
C HIS A 175 0.20 -23.96 -19.19
N LYS A 176 -0.95 -23.28 -19.21
CA LYS A 176 -1.63 -22.87 -20.43
C LYS A 176 -0.88 -21.68 -21.06
N PRO A 177 -0.92 -21.49 -22.39
CA PRO A 177 -0.19 -20.41 -23.06
C PRO A 177 -0.57 -19.02 -22.53
N TYR A 178 -1.86 -18.79 -22.21
CA TYR A 178 -2.30 -17.51 -21.65
C TYR A 178 -1.67 -17.20 -20.27
N GLN A 179 -1.36 -18.22 -19.46
CA GLN A 179 -0.70 -18.03 -18.16
C GLN A 179 0.71 -17.48 -18.35
N TYR A 180 1.46 -17.98 -19.34
CA TYR A 180 2.78 -17.45 -19.68
C TYR A 180 2.72 -16.02 -20.23
N VAL A 181 1.72 -15.72 -21.06
CA VAL A 181 1.53 -14.36 -21.58
C VAL A 181 1.24 -13.38 -20.45
N LEU A 182 0.31 -13.71 -19.55
CA LEU A 182 0.00 -12.89 -18.38
C LEU A 182 1.20 -12.75 -17.44
N TRP A 183 1.97 -13.82 -17.26
CA TRP A 183 3.20 -13.81 -16.46
C TRP A 183 4.23 -12.81 -17.00
N ILE A 184 4.56 -12.89 -18.30
CA ILE A 184 5.55 -12.01 -18.94
C ILE A 184 5.08 -10.55 -18.91
N ILE A 185 3.83 -10.29 -19.29
CA ILE A 185 3.27 -8.94 -19.30
C ILE A 185 3.29 -8.34 -17.88
N SER A 186 2.83 -9.10 -16.88
CA SER A 186 2.79 -8.62 -15.50
C SER A 186 4.19 -8.35 -14.95
N LEU A 187 5.17 -9.18 -15.27
CA LEU A 187 6.55 -8.98 -14.88
C LEU A 187 7.14 -7.70 -15.50
N ILE A 188 6.90 -7.47 -16.79
CA ILE A 188 7.36 -6.24 -17.48
C ILE A 188 6.71 -5.02 -16.86
N LEU A 189 5.38 -5.02 -16.71
CA LEU A 189 4.64 -3.89 -16.13
C LEU A 189 5.10 -3.57 -14.70
N LEU A 190 5.39 -4.60 -13.89
CA LEU A 190 5.85 -4.41 -12.52
C LEU A 190 7.26 -3.80 -12.46
N ILE A 191 8.19 -4.33 -13.27
CA ILE A 191 9.56 -3.80 -13.33
C ILE A 191 9.54 -2.35 -13.83
N VAL A 192 8.85 -2.08 -14.94
CA VAL A 192 8.75 -0.73 -15.51
C VAL A 192 8.04 0.22 -14.54
N GLY A 193 6.90 -0.18 -13.97
CA GLY A 193 6.12 0.64 -13.07
C GLY A 193 6.88 1.02 -11.79
N LEU A 194 7.52 0.05 -11.12
CA LEU A 194 8.28 0.31 -9.90
C LEU A 194 9.54 1.13 -10.18
N THR A 195 10.24 0.87 -11.30
CA THR A 195 11.44 1.65 -11.66
C THR A 195 11.10 3.08 -12.04
N VAL A 196 10.11 3.29 -12.91
CA VAL A 196 9.64 4.63 -13.31
C VAL A 196 9.13 5.38 -12.08
N GLY A 197 8.29 4.75 -11.25
CA GLY A 197 7.77 5.37 -10.04
C GLY A 197 8.90 5.79 -9.08
N LEU A 198 9.89 4.92 -8.87
CA LEU A 198 11.04 5.23 -8.01
C LEU A 198 11.88 6.39 -8.56
N VAL A 199 12.12 6.41 -9.88
CA VAL A 199 12.84 7.51 -10.53
C VAL A 199 12.08 8.83 -10.39
N LEU A 200 10.76 8.82 -10.59
CA LEU A 200 9.92 10.01 -10.41
C LEU A 200 9.96 10.51 -8.97
N LEU A 201 9.85 9.60 -8.00
CA LEU A 201 9.92 9.94 -6.58
C LEU A 201 11.27 10.56 -6.22
N LEU A 202 12.38 9.94 -6.64
CA LEU A 202 13.72 10.44 -6.35
C LEU A 202 14.04 11.76 -7.05
N ARG A 203 13.34 12.08 -8.14
CA ARG A 203 13.36 13.40 -8.79
C ARG A 203 12.48 14.45 -8.10
N GLY A 204 11.74 14.06 -7.06
CA GLY A 204 10.83 14.96 -6.33
C GLY A 204 9.57 15.31 -7.10
N VAL A 205 9.14 14.45 -8.05
CA VAL A 205 7.91 14.70 -8.81
C VAL A 205 6.69 14.39 -7.94
N ASN A 206 5.78 15.35 -7.87
CA ASN A 206 4.48 15.20 -7.24
C ASN A 206 3.39 14.99 -8.30
N LEU A 207 2.81 13.79 -8.35
CA LEU A 207 1.75 13.45 -9.30
C LEU A 207 0.42 14.08 -8.94
N ASN A 208 0.21 14.47 -7.68
CA ASN A 208 -1.02 15.15 -7.27
C ASN A 208 -1.16 16.54 -7.93
N ASP A 209 -0.05 17.21 -8.25
CA ASP A 209 -0.08 18.51 -8.95
C ASP A 209 -0.61 18.42 -10.39
N HIS A 210 -0.62 17.21 -10.95
CA HIS A 210 -1.08 16.93 -12.31
C HIS A 210 -2.53 16.40 -12.33
N CYS A 211 -3.21 16.36 -11.18
CA CYS A 211 -4.52 15.75 -11.05
C CYS A 211 -5.42 16.54 -10.09
N SER A 212 -6.40 17.26 -10.64
CA SER A 212 -7.28 18.14 -9.90
C SER A 212 -8.29 17.43 -8.97
N TRP A 213 -8.44 16.11 -9.06
CA TRP A 213 -9.37 15.32 -8.23
C TRP A 213 -8.68 14.35 -7.29
N CYS A 214 -7.36 14.19 -7.40
CA CYS A 214 -6.60 13.17 -6.68
C CYS A 214 -6.61 13.40 -5.15
N HIS A 215 -6.74 14.64 -4.68
CA HIS A 215 -6.85 14.93 -3.25
C HIS A 215 -8.12 14.33 -2.61
N TYR A 216 -9.22 14.19 -3.37
CA TYR A 216 -10.45 13.58 -2.88
C TYR A 216 -10.33 12.06 -2.69
N MET A 217 -9.34 11.42 -3.31
CA MET A 217 -9.14 9.98 -3.14
C MET A 217 -8.67 9.61 -1.73
N SER A 218 -7.90 10.48 -1.08
CA SER A 218 -7.43 10.24 0.30
C SER A 218 -8.31 10.88 1.36
N CYS A 219 -9.07 11.93 1.02
CA CYS A 219 -10.02 12.51 1.95
C CYS A 219 -11.09 13.34 1.23
N VAL A 220 -12.36 13.05 1.51
CA VAL A 220 -13.50 13.89 1.09
C VAL A 220 -14.00 14.68 2.30
N PRO A 221 -14.02 16.02 2.26
CA PRO A 221 -14.50 16.83 3.38
C PRO A 221 -16.02 16.68 3.53
N THR A 222 -16.50 16.44 4.75
CA THR A 222 -17.94 16.31 5.06
C THR A 222 -18.30 17.15 6.29
N SER A 223 -19.59 17.22 6.65
CA SER A 223 -20.02 17.90 7.88
C SER A 223 -19.50 17.22 9.16
N LEU A 224 -19.06 15.96 9.07
CA LEU A 224 -18.57 15.17 10.19
C LEU A 224 -17.03 15.24 10.37
N TRP A 225 -16.27 15.59 9.33
CA TRP A 225 -14.80 15.67 9.42
C TRP A 225 -14.16 16.60 8.38
N SER A 226 -12.97 17.12 8.72
CA SER A 226 -12.17 18.01 7.86
C SER A 226 -10.93 17.31 7.31
N CYS A 227 -10.64 17.53 6.02
CA CYS A 227 -9.48 16.99 5.32
C CYS A 227 -8.23 17.88 5.36
N LYS A 228 -8.26 18.95 6.17
CA LYS A 228 -7.08 19.81 6.33
C LYS A 228 -5.97 18.97 6.94
N SER A 229 -4.95 18.62 6.16
CA SER A 229 -3.70 18.09 6.71
C SER A 229 -3.23 19.11 7.74
N GLN A 230 -2.95 18.70 8.97
CA GLN A 230 -2.27 19.55 9.95
C GLN A 230 -0.84 19.82 9.46
N GLN A 231 -0.70 20.65 8.42
CA GLN A 231 0.49 21.45 8.27
C GLN A 231 0.41 22.49 9.39
N VAL A 232 0.97 22.09 10.51
CA VAL A 232 1.24 22.95 11.64
C VAL A 232 2.25 23.99 11.16
N TYR A 233 1.73 25.12 10.71
CA TYR A 233 2.51 26.31 10.46
C TYR A 233 2.42 27.20 11.69
N CYS A 234 3.58 27.66 12.14
CA CYS A 234 3.65 28.70 13.15
C CYS A 234 4.37 29.90 12.57
N GLU A 235 3.81 31.08 12.81
CA GLU A 235 4.57 32.31 12.69
C GLU A 235 5.57 32.36 13.84
N SER A 236 6.80 32.72 13.53
CA SER A 236 7.86 32.88 14.52
C SER A 236 8.37 34.32 14.51
N ILE A 237 8.35 34.98 15.67
CA ILE A 237 8.93 36.29 15.87
C ILE A 237 10.06 36.14 16.89
N GLN A 238 11.30 36.48 16.50
CA GLN A 238 12.46 36.37 17.38
C GLN A 238 12.91 37.75 17.87
N TYR A 239 13.03 37.90 19.19
CA TYR A 239 13.61 39.06 19.85
C TYR A 239 14.76 38.58 20.75
N GLY A 240 16.00 38.72 20.27
CA GLY A 240 17.19 38.23 20.97
C GLY A 240 17.14 36.71 21.18
N ASN A 241 17.13 36.28 22.45
CA ASN A 241 17.04 34.87 22.85
C ASN A 241 15.60 34.36 23.04
N GLN A 242 14.59 35.19 22.78
CA GLN A 242 13.18 34.79 22.89
C GLN A 242 12.57 34.58 21.50
N LEU A 243 11.95 33.41 21.30
CA LEU A 243 11.21 33.02 20.12
C LEU A 243 9.73 32.95 20.47
N ASN A 244 8.94 33.91 20.00
CA ASN A 244 7.49 33.84 20.07
C ASN A 244 6.98 33.01 18.89
N LEU A 245 6.34 31.88 19.17
CA LEU A 245 5.70 31.04 18.16
C LEU A 245 4.18 31.20 18.28
N THR A 246 3.52 31.46 17.16
CA THR A 246 2.06 31.52 17.07
C THR A 246 1.58 30.48 16.08
N CYS A 247 0.79 29.53 16.56
CA CYS A 247 0.19 28.51 15.74
C CYS A 247 -0.94 29.07 14.87
N ILE A 248 -0.81 28.99 13.55
CA ILE A 248 -1.84 29.49 12.62
C ILE A 248 -3.11 28.64 12.68
N SER A 249 -3.01 27.34 12.97
CA SER A 249 -4.16 26.43 12.91
C SER A 249 -5.13 26.57 14.08
N ASN A 250 -4.67 26.98 15.27
CA ASN A 250 -5.50 27.08 16.47
C ASN A 250 -5.36 28.43 17.22
N GLY A 251 -4.51 29.35 16.73
CA GLY A 251 -4.29 30.66 17.33
C GLY A 251 -3.50 30.66 18.64
N LYS A 252 -3.03 29.51 19.15
CA LYS A 252 -2.22 29.45 20.38
C LYS A 252 -0.86 30.07 20.13
N SER A 253 -0.42 30.96 21.01
CA SER A 253 0.93 31.52 21.02
C SER A 253 1.68 31.16 22.29
N ASN A 254 2.99 30.96 22.19
CA ASN A 254 3.86 30.75 23.35
C ASN A 254 5.28 31.25 23.07
N ILE A 255 5.97 31.67 24.11
CA ILE A 255 7.32 32.24 24.04
C ILE A 255 8.31 31.20 24.57
N TYR A 256 9.32 30.89 23.76
CA TYR A 256 10.38 29.95 24.08
C TYR A 256 11.73 30.67 24.14
N THR A 257 12.60 30.28 25.08
CA THR A 257 13.97 30.82 25.15
C THR A 257 14.91 29.89 24.39
N LEU A 258 15.60 30.40 23.36
CA LEU A 258 16.50 29.65 22.49
C LEU A 258 17.92 30.23 22.55
N SER A 259 18.89 29.36 22.77
CA SER A 259 20.32 29.65 22.64
C SER A 259 20.83 29.16 21.28
N GLY A 260 20.52 29.93 20.21
CA GLY A 260 21.01 29.71 18.85
C GLY A 260 19.94 29.30 17.82
N GLU A 261 20.20 29.54 16.54
CA GLU A 261 19.29 29.23 15.42
C GLU A 261 19.34 27.73 15.09
N ASN A 262 18.33 26.97 15.53
CA ASN A 262 18.20 25.57 15.16
C ASN A 262 16.79 25.33 14.58
N SER A 263 16.68 25.39 13.25
CA SER A 263 15.42 25.26 12.50
C SER A 263 14.64 23.99 12.84
N SER A 264 15.34 22.92 13.18
CA SER A 264 14.75 21.65 13.63
C SER A 264 14.05 21.72 15.00
N LEU A 265 14.52 22.59 15.90
CA LEU A 265 13.92 22.80 17.22
C LEU A 265 12.63 23.63 17.10
N VAL A 266 12.65 24.65 16.24
CA VAL A 266 11.50 25.52 15.96
C VAL A 266 10.32 24.70 15.43
N GLN A 267 10.55 23.79 14.48
CA GLN A 267 9.50 22.92 13.94
C GLN A 267 8.88 22.01 15.02
N ARG A 268 9.69 21.49 15.96
CA ARG A 268 9.21 20.66 17.07
C ARG A 268 8.37 21.46 18.07
N LEU A 269 8.83 22.66 18.42
CA LEU A 269 8.09 23.57 19.31
C LEU A 269 6.76 23.99 18.69
N CYS A 270 6.77 24.29 17.40
CA CYS A 270 5.57 24.59 16.63
C CYS A 270 4.58 23.41 16.63
N SER A 271 5.05 22.18 16.35
CA SER A 271 4.22 20.97 16.43
C SER A 271 3.60 20.75 17.81
N LYS A 272 4.34 21.07 18.89
CA LYS A 272 3.86 20.93 20.27
C LYS A 272 2.88 22.02 20.68
N LEU A 273 3.02 23.22 20.11
CA LEU A 273 2.13 24.35 20.34
C LEU A 273 0.78 24.16 19.63
N CYS A 274 0.81 23.58 18.43
CA CYS A 274 -0.38 23.35 17.63
C CYS A 274 -1.13 22.04 17.92
N SER A 275 -0.54 21.11 18.69
CA SER A 275 -1.26 19.96 19.24
C SER A 275 -2.25 20.39 20.32
#